data_AF-A0A959WDN4-F1
#
_entry.id   AF-A0A959WDN4-F1
#
_cell.length_a   1.000
_cell.length_b   1.000
_cell.length_c   1.000
_cell.angle_alpha   90.00
_cell.angle_beta   90.00
_cell.angle_gamma   90.00
#
_symmetry.space_group_name_H-M   'P 1'
#
loop_
_entity.id
_entity.type
_entity.pdbx_description
1 polymer ?
#
loop_
_entity_poly.entity_id
_entity_poly.type
_entity_poly.pdbx_seq_one_letter_code
_entity_poly.pdbx_strand_id
1 'polypeptide(L)'
;MILASIFPAQLTALRATGLVIAILIIGFAIFRRREMRNADVILLLLAGLGLAIVSGTELTDRLLSALSFNRGNGGRILGLAVIAIFILFLMALRALSVGARNARQLSAVLEGISSEQFRVSDQRKRFKGKIAIVIPAYNEADNLGYVLDQIPAEVCGL
;
A
#
# COMPACT_ATOMS: atom_id res chain seq x y z
N MET A 1 16.69 39.74 6.75
CA MET A 1 15.37 40.35 7.03
C MET A 1 14.18 39.62 6.37
N ILE A 2 14.38 38.51 5.64
CA ILE A 2 13.30 37.75 4.95
C ILE A 2 12.79 36.53 5.78
N LEU A 3 13.58 35.99 6.70
CA LEU A 3 13.16 34.84 7.53
C LEU A 3 12.09 35.18 8.58
N ALA A 4 12.03 36.43 9.04
CA ALA A 4 11.14 36.86 10.12
C ALA A 4 9.66 37.01 9.68
N SER A 5 9.37 36.98 8.39
CA SER A 5 8.00 37.11 7.84
C SER A 5 7.36 35.77 7.46
N ILE A 6 8.09 34.66 7.59
CA ILE A 6 7.60 33.31 7.22
C ILE A 6 7.07 32.57 8.45
N PHE A 7 7.63 32.84 9.63
CA PHE A 7 7.22 32.23 10.89
C PHE A 7 6.24 33.12 11.64
N PRO A 8 5.07 32.61 12.06
CA PRO A 8 4.11 33.37 12.86
C PRO A 8 4.71 33.69 14.24
N ALA A 9 4.47 34.89 14.75
CA ALA A 9 4.86 35.29 16.12
C ALA A 9 4.11 34.48 17.21
N GLN A 10 3.04 33.78 16.84
CA GLN A 10 2.23 32.95 17.73
C GLN A 10 2.13 31.53 17.16
N LEU A 11 2.78 30.57 17.83
CA LEU A 11 2.56 29.14 17.61
C LEU A 11 1.16 28.79 18.13
N THR A 12 0.18 28.77 17.24
CA THR A 12 -1.13 28.21 17.54
C THR A 12 -0.94 26.73 17.91
N ALA A 13 -1.64 26.24 18.94
CA ALA A 13 -1.50 24.85 19.41
C ALA A 13 -1.57 23.84 18.24
N LEU A 14 -2.46 24.10 17.27
CA LEU A 14 -2.60 23.29 16.05
C LEU A 14 -1.34 23.25 15.17
N ARG A 15 -0.63 24.37 14.98
CA ARG A 15 0.62 24.44 14.20
C ARG A 15 1.77 23.77 14.94
N ALA A 16 1.82 23.86 16.27
CA ALA A 16 2.81 23.14 17.07
C ALA A 16 2.59 21.62 16.97
N THR A 17 1.34 21.16 17.11
CA THR A 17 1.00 19.74 16.97
C THR A 17 1.35 19.21 15.58
N GLY A 18 1.03 19.94 14.51
CA GLY A 18 1.38 19.52 13.14
C GLY A 18 2.89 19.42 12.91
N LEU A 19 3.68 20.30 13.53
CA LEU A 19 5.15 20.28 13.42
C LEU A 19 5.76 19.11 14.21
N VAL A 20 5.22 18.79 15.39
CA VAL A 20 5.63 17.61 16.16
C VAL A 20 5.34 16.33 15.37
N ILE A 21 4.14 16.21 14.81
CA ILE A 21 3.76 15.05 13.98
C ILE A 21 4.69 14.95 12.75
N ALA A 22 5.02 16.07 12.10
CA ALA A 22 5.95 16.08 10.97
C ALA A 22 7.34 15.55 11.36
N ILE A 23 7.88 15.99 12.50
CA ILE A 23 9.16 15.49 13.03
C ILE A 23 9.09 13.99 13.33
N LEU A 24 8.00 13.52 13.94
CA LEU A 24 7.81 12.10 14.22
C LEU A 24 7.78 11.26 12.94
N ILE A 25 7.07 11.73 11.90
CA ILE A 25 7.00 11.04 10.59
C ILE A 25 8.39 10.98 9.94
N ILE A 26 9.12 12.09 9.91
CA ILE A 26 10.47 12.16 9.32
C ILE A 26 11.44 11.27 10.11
N GLY A 27 11.41 11.36 11.45
CA GLY A 27 12.23 10.54 12.35
C GLY A 27 11.96 9.06 12.16
N PHE A 28 10.69 8.66 12.09
CA PHE A 28 10.28 7.29 11.80
C PHE A 28 10.77 6.81 10.43
N ALA A 29 10.66 7.64 9.39
CA ALA A 29 11.13 7.32 8.05
C ALA A 29 12.65 7.07 8.00
N ILE A 30 13.43 7.90 8.72
CA ILE A 30 14.89 7.77 8.81
C ILE A 30 15.27 6.53 9.63
N PHE A 31 14.61 6.32 10.77
CA PHE A 31 14.86 5.17 11.65
C PHE A 31 14.60 3.85 10.91
N ARG A 32 13.47 3.76 10.21
CA ARG A 32 13.04 2.54 9.50
C ARG A 32 13.53 2.44 8.05
N ARG A 33 14.47 3.30 7.63
CA ARG A 33 14.96 3.35 6.24
C ARG A 33 15.57 2.05 5.73
N ARG A 34 16.06 1.18 6.63
CA ARG A 34 16.71 -0.08 6.28
C ARG A 34 15.72 -1.24 6.08
N GLU A 35 14.52 -1.14 6.62
CA GLU A 35 13.50 -2.19 6.55
C GLU A 35 12.43 -1.88 5.48
N MET A 36 12.31 -0.60 5.11
CA MET A 36 11.32 -0.14 4.14
C MET A 36 11.92 -0.02 2.74
N ARG A 37 11.10 -0.23 1.69
CA ARG A 37 11.53 0.05 0.32
C ARG A 37 11.85 1.55 0.20
N ASN A 38 12.85 1.90 -0.60
CA ASN A 38 13.25 3.29 -0.84
C ASN A 38 12.05 4.20 -1.22
N ALA A 39 11.10 3.66 -2.00
CA ALA A 39 9.89 4.39 -2.37
C ALA A 39 8.98 4.75 -1.18
N ASP A 40 8.88 3.88 -0.16
CA ASP A 40 8.13 4.17 1.07
C ASP A 40 8.79 5.28 1.88
N VAL A 41 10.11 5.21 2.01
CA VAL A 41 10.90 6.18 2.77
C VAL A 41 10.80 7.55 2.13
N ILE A 42 10.96 7.64 0.80
CA ILE A 42 10.82 8.89 0.05
C ILE A 42 9.42 9.47 0.22
N LEU A 43 8.37 8.63 0.16
CA LEU A 43 7.00 9.08 0.29
C LEU A 43 6.71 9.61 1.70
N LEU A 44 7.19 8.91 2.75
CA LEU A 44 7.07 9.37 4.13
C LEU A 44 7.85 10.66 4.39
N LEU A 45 9.05 10.80 3.82
CA LEU A 45 9.83 12.03 3.90
C LEU A 45 9.11 13.19 3.21
N LEU A 46 8.57 12.98 2.01
CA LEU A 46 7.78 13.99 1.30
C LEU A 46 6.52 14.38 2.08
N ALA A 47 5.82 13.41 2.67
CA ALA A 47 4.64 13.67 3.49
C ALA A 47 4.98 14.45 4.75
N GLY A 48 6.04 14.07 5.46
CA GLY A 48 6.53 14.77 6.65
C GLY A 48 7.03 16.18 6.32
N LEU A 49 7.76 16.36 5.22
CA LEU A 49 8.21 17.67 4.76
C LEU A 49 7.03 18.56 4.34
N GLY A 50 6.07 18.00 3.62
CA GLY A 50 4.83 18.68 3.25
C GLY A 50 4.08 19.15 4.49
N LEU A 51 3.89 18.28 5.49
CA LEU A 51 3.25 18.64 6.75
C LEU A 51 4.04 19.71 7.52
N ALA A 52 5.37 19.62 7.55
CA ALA A 52 6.22 20.64 8.18
C ALA A 52 6.06 22.01 7.51
N ILE A 53 5.99 22.05 6.17
CA ILE A 53 5.75 23.27 5.40
C ILE A 53 4.35 23.82 5.70
N VAL A 54 3.31 22.98 5.66
CA VAL A 54 1.92 23.41 5.94
C VAL A 54 1.77 23.94 7.37
N SER A 55 2.45 23.32 8.33
CA SER A 55 2.33 23.64 9.75
C SER A 55 3.22 24.82 10.16
N GLY A 56 4.41 24.95 9.56
CA GLY A 56 5.42 25.94 9.92
C GLY A 56 5.35 27.24 9.12
N THR A 57 4.70 27.26 7.96
CA THR A 57 4.73 28.41 7.04
C THR A 57 3.33 28.88 6.65
N GLU A 58 3.20 30.17 6.33
CA GLU A 58 1.98 30.72 5.70
C GLU A 58 1.92 30.47 4.17
N LEU A 59 2.80 29.62 3.64
CA LEU A 59 2.93 29.39 2.21
C LEU A 59 1.69 28.70 1.62
N THR A 60 1.11 27.76 2.38
CA THR A 60 -0.16 27.10 2.07
C THR A 60 -1.29 28.11 1.96
N ASP A 61 -1.31 29.12 2.83
CA ASP A 61 -2.32 30.17 2.85
C ASP A 61 -2.29 31.01 1.56
N ARG A 62 -1.09 31.23 0.99
CA ARG A 62 -0.90 31.91 -0.30
C ARG A 62 -1.28 31.03 -1.49
N LEU A 63 -0.89 29.75 -1.47
CA LEU A 63 -1.27 28.76 -2.48
C LEU A 63 -2.79 28.54 -2.53
N LEU A 64 -3.45 28.43 -1.37
CA LEU A 64 -4.90 28.32 -1.25
C LEU A 64 -5.61 29.56 -1.76
N SER A 65 -5.09 30.76 -1.47
CA SER A 65 -5.65 32.00 -2.05
C SER A 65 -5.45 32.12 -3.56
N ALA A 66 -4.34 31.59 -4.11
CA ALA A 66 -4.09 31.54 -5.54
C ALA A 66 -5.00 30.53 -6.26
N LEU A 67 -5.41 29.45 -5.57
CA LEU A 67 -6.44 28.51 -6.01
C LEU A 67 -7.87 29.00 -5.72
N SER A 68 -8.07 30.32 -5.61
CA SER A 68 -9.37 30.99 -5.37
C SER A 68 -10.11 30.63 -4.07
N PHE A 69 -9.48 29.92 -3.13
CA PHE A 69 -10.05 29.65 -1.82
C PHE A 69 -9.83 30.84 -0.87
N ASN A 70 -10.75 31.82 -0.93
CA ASN A 70 -10.63 33.09 -0.21
C ASN A 70 -10.80 32.96 1.32
N ARG A 71 -10.20 33.87 2.09
CA ARG A 71 -10.38 34.00 3.56
C ARG A 71 -11.81 34.43 3.84
N GLY A 72 -12.65 33.52 4.37
CA GLY A 72 -13.95 33.94 4.94
C GLY A 72 -15.02 32.88 5.16
N ASN A 73 -15.05 31.77 4.39
CA ASN A 73 -16.25 30.90 4.40
C ASN A 73 -15.96 29.40 4.26
N GLY A 74 -15.06 28.84 5.08
CA GLY A 74 -14.77 27.39 5.08
C GLY A 74 -13.96 26.86 3.86
N GLY A 75 -13.79 27.66 2.80
CA GLY A 75 -13.07 27.26 1.59
C GLY A 75 -11.63 26.78 1.82
N ARG A 76 -10.95 27.31 2.85
CA ARG A 76 -9.59 26.83 3.23
C ARG A 76 -9.58 25.41 3.76
N ILE A 77 -10.54 25.11 4.64
CA ILE A 77 -10.70 23.78 5.23
C ILE A 77 -11.09 22.80 4.13
N LEU A 78 -12.00 23.22 3.24
CA LEU A 78 -12.39 22.42 2.09
C LEU A 78 -11.22 22.16 1.13
N GLY A 79 -10.45 23.18 0.74
CA GLY A 79 -9.29 23.02 -0.12
C GLY A 79 -8.22 22.11 0.49
N LEU A 80 -7.97 22.24 1.79
CA LEU A 80 -7.04 21.37 2.51
C LEU A 80 -7.57 19.93 2.59
N ALA A 81 -8.88 19.74 2.77
CA ALA A 81 -9.53 18.44 2.73
C ALA A 81 -9.44 17.79 1.34
N VAL A 82 -9.65 18.54 0.26
CA VAL A 82 -9.50 18.01 -1.11
C VAL A 82 -8.08 17.55 -1.38
N ILE A 83 -7.07 18.34 -0.99
CA ILE A 83 -5.66 17.96 -1.12
C ILE A 83 -5.37 16.70 -0.26
N ALA A 84 -5.87 16.65 0.97
CA ALA A 84 -5.69 15.49 1.84
C ALA A 84 -6.33 14.22 1.27
N ILE A 85 -7.56 14.32 0.75
CA ILE A 85 -8.26 13.22 0.09
C ILE A 85 -7.51 12.78 -1.17
N PHE A 86 -6.99 13.72 -1.96
CA PHE A 86 -6.21 13.40 -3.16
C PHE A 86 -4.91 12.64 -2.81
N ILE A 87 -4.18 13.09 -1.78
CA ILE A 87 -3.00 12.38 -1.26
C ILE A 87 -3.39 11.00 -0.74
N LEU A 88 -4.47 10.91 0.04
CA LEU A 88 -4.97 9.65 0.57
C LEU A 88 -5.32 8.66 -0.55
N PHE A 89 -5.97 9.15 -1.61
CA PHE A 89 -6.32 8.38 -2.79
C PHE A 89 -5.06 7.84 -3.50
N LEU A 90 -4.04 8.68 -3.71
CA LEU A 90 -2.76 8.23 -4.27
C LEU A 90 -2.08 7.17 -3.40
N MET A 91 -2.09 7.33 -2.07
CA MET A 91 -1.57 6.33 -1.14
C MET A 91 -2.35 5.02 -1.22
N ALA A 92 -3.69 5.08 -1.33
CA ALA A 92 -4.54 3.90 -1.46
C ALA A 92 -4.27 3.13 -2.76
N LEU A 93 -4.19 3.82 -3.91
CA LEU A 93 -3.83 3.20 -5.20
C LEU A 93 -2.46 2.52 -5.15
N ARG A 94 -1.50 3.16 -4.49
CA ARG A 94 -0.15 2.63 -4.31
C ARG A 94 -0.15 1.40 -3.39
N ALA A 95 -0.91 1.41 -2.31
CA ALA A 95 -1.08 0.27 -1.41
C ALA A 95 -1.67 -0.94 -2.15
N LEU A 96 -2.74 -0.73 -2.93
CA LEU A 96 -3.35 -1.76 -3.77
C LEU A 96 -2.36 -2.32 -4.81
N SER A 97 -1.59 -1.44 -5.46
CA SER A 97 -0.61 -1.83 -6.48
C SER A 97 0.54 -2.68 -5.91
N VAL A 98 1.03 -2.35 -4.71
CA VAL A 98 2.06 -3.15 -4.02
C VAL A 98 1.48 -4.48 -3.55
N GLY A 99 0.28 -4.48 -2.97
CA GLY A 99 -0.41 -5.70 -2.55
C GLY A 99 -0.59 -6.69 -3.71
N ALA A 100 -1.07 -6.22 -4.86
CA ALA A 100 -1.26 -7.06 -6.04
C ALA A 100 0.06 -7.64 -6.60
N ARG A 101 1.16 -6.88 -6.55
CA ARG A 101 2.49 -7.39 -6.97
C ARG A 101 3.02 -8.46 -6.02
N ASN A 102 2.90 -8.23 -4.72
CA ASN A 102 3.36 -9.19 -3.71
C ASN A 102 2.57 -10.50 -3.80
N ALA A 103 1.25 -10.44 -3.99
CA ALA A 103 0.42 -11.63 -4.18
C ALA A 103 0.89 -12.47 -5.38
N ARG A 104 1.14 -11.85 -6.54
CA ARG A 104 1.65 -12.55 -7.72
C ARG A 104 3.03 -13.17 -7.51
N GLN A 105 3.93 -12.46 -6.84
CA GLN A 105 5.27 -12.99 -6.54
C GLN A 105 5.19 -14.19 -5.60
N LEU A 106 4.33 -14.12 -4.59
CA LEU A 106 4.12 -15.24 -3.66
C LEU A 106 3.54 -16.46 -4.38
N SER A 107 2.52 -16.28 -5.23
CA SER A 107 1.98 -17.38 -6.06
C SER A 107 3.05 -18.03 -6.93
N ALA A 108 3.89 -17.24 -7.60
CA ALA A 108 4.97 -17.77 -8.44
C ALA A 108 6.03 -18.54 -7.62
N VAL A 109 6.35 -18.07 -6.42
CA VAL A 109 7.29 -18.77 -5.52
C VAL A 109 6.68 -20.09 -5.04
N LEU A 110 5.40 -20.10 -4.65
CA LEU A 110 4.69 -21.31 -4.23
C LEU A 110 4.60 -22.34 -5.38
N GLU A 111 4.31 -21.87 -6.59
CA GLU A 111 4.30 -22.71 -7.80
C GLU A 111 5.70 -23.29 -8.08
N GLY A 112 6.75 -22.47 -7.97
CA GLY A 112 8.14 -22.92 -8.11
C GLY A 112 8.53 -24.00 -7.09
N ILE A 113 8.20 -23.81 -5.81
CA ILE A 113 8.47 -24.79 -4.74
C ILE A 113 7.72 -26.10 -5.01
N SER A 114 6.46 -26.00 -5.43
CA SER A 114 5.61 -27.16 -5.71
C SER A 114 6.14 -27.96 -6.91
N SER A 115 6.56 -27.27 -7.97
CA SER A 115 7.15 -27.88 -9.17
C SER A 115 8.48 -28.57 -8.86
N GLU A 116 9.35 -27.95 -8.06
CA GLU A 116 10.61 -28.57 -7.63
C GLU A 116 10.39 -29.79 -6.73
N GLN A 117 9.45 -29.74 -5.76
CA GLN A 117 9.11 -30.92 -4.96
C GLN A 117 8.57 -32.07 -5.83
N PHE A 118 7.75 -31.77 -6.84
CA PHE A 118 7.28 -32.77 -7.79
C PHE A 118 8.42 -33.36 -8.65
N ARG A 119 9.40 -32.53 -9.01
CA ARG A 119 10.60 -32.95 -9.76
C ARG A 119 11.49 -33.87 -8.94
N VAL A 120 11.73 -33.55 -7.67
CA VAL A 120 12.62 -34.28 -6.76
C VAL A 120 12.00 -35.60 -6.27
N SER A 121 10.69 -35.65 -6.09
CA SER A 121 10.00 -36.82 -5.53
C SER A 121 9.88 -38.03 -6.48
N ASP A 122 10.47 -38.00 -7.68
CA ASP A 122 10.44 -39.05 -8.74
C ASP A 122 9.02 -39.58 -9.08
N GLN A 123 7.98 -38.85 -8.67
CA GLN A 123 6.57 -39.22 -8.90
C GLN A 123 6.21 -39.26 -10.39
N ARG A 124 7.01 -38.63 -11.25
CA ARG A 124 6.88 -38.74 -12.71
C ARG A 124 6.85 -40.18 -13.21
N LYS A 125 7.58 -41.10 -12.60
CA LYS A 125 7.50 -42.53 -12.96
C LYS A 125 6.16 -43.15 -12.61
N ARG A 126 5.55 -42.73 -11.49
CA ARG A 126 4.26 -43.22 -10.98
C ARG A 126 3.06 -42.76 -11.82
N PHE A 127 3.22 -41.66 -12.55
CA PHE A 127 2.20 -41.07 -13.43
C PHE A 127 2.43 -41.35 -14.93
N LYS A 128 3.51 -42.05 -15.30
CA LYS A 128 3.78 -42.38 -16.70
C LYS A 128 2.68 -43.28 -17.26
N GLY A 129 2.01 -42.84 -18.33
CA GLY A 129 0.89 -43.55 -18.95
C GLY A 129 -0.46 -43.42 -18.23
N LYS A 130 -0.57 -42.52 -17.23
CA LYS A 130 -1.83 -42.22 -16.55
C LYS A 130 -2.43 -40.90 -17.03
N ILE A 131 -3.73 -40.74 -16.86
CA ILE A 131 -4.45 -39.47 -17.09
C ILE A 131 -4.39 -38.65 -15.81
N ALA A 132 -4.01 -37.38 -15.91
CA ALA A 132 -4.05 -36.43 -14.80
C ALA A 132 -5.27 -35.52 -14.93
N ILE A 133 -6.03 -35.37 -13.86
CA ILE A 133 -7.18 -34.47 -13.78
C ILE A 133 -6.77 -33.30 -12.86
N VAL A 134 -6.89 -32.08 -13.38
CA VAL A 134 -6.61 -30.84 -12.63
C VAL A 134 -7.92 -30.20 -12.24
N ILE A 135 -8.19 -30.09 -10.95
CA ILE A 135 -9.40 -29.46 -10.41
C ILE A 135 -8.99 -28.10 -9.81
N PRO A 136 -9.31 -26.96 -10.46
CA PRO A 136 -9.07 -25.66 -9.87
C PRO A 136 -10.06 -25.42 -8.72
N ALA A 137 -9.55 -25.16 -7.52
CA ALA A 137 -10.38 -24.95 -6.32
C ALA A 137 -10.00 -23.62 -5.66
N TYR A 138 -10.75 -22.55 -5.97
CA TYR A 138 -10.58 -21.24 -5.33
C TYR A 138 -11.68 -21.04 -4.30
N ASN A 139 -11.34 -21.14 -3.01
CA ASN A 139 -12.31 -21.02 -1.91
C ASN A 139 -13.49 -22.03 -2.00
N GLU A 140 -13.26 -23.20 -2.61
CA GLU A 140 -14.26 -24.26 -2.81
C GLU A 140 -14.17 -25.35 -1.74
N ALA A 141 -13.74 -25.02 -0.51
CA ALA A 141 -13.50 -26.02 0.54
C ALA A 141 -14.74 -26.89 0.83
N ASP A 142 -15.92 -26.27 0.86
CA ASP A 142 -17.18 -26.94 1.14
C ASP A 142 -17.72 -27.72 -0.07
N ASN A 143 -17.38 -27.29 -1.29
CA ASN A 143 -17.90 -27.88 -2.54
C ASN A 143 -16.99 -28.95 -3.13
N LEU A 144 -15.71 -28.96 -2.76
CA LEU A 144 -14.73 -29.88 -3.32
C LEU A 144 -15.11 -31.34 -3.07
N GLY A 145 -15.68 -31.64 -1.90
CA GLY A 145 -16.16 -32.99 -1.57
C GLY A 145 -17.18 -33.51 -2.59
N TYR A 146 -18.17 -32.69 -2.95
CA TYR A 146 -19.19 -33.04 -3.94
C TYR A 146 -18.60 -33.32 -5.33
N VAL A 147 -17.59 -32.56 -5.75
CA VAL A 147 -16.92 -32.77 -7.04
C VAL A 147 -16.10 -34.07 -7.02
N LEU A 148 -15.44 -34.38 -5.91
CA LEU A 148 -14.67 -35.61 -5.75
C LEU A 148 -15.58 -36.84 -5.74
N ASP A 149 -16.76 -36.74 -5.12
CA ASP A 149 -17.76 -37.83 -5.07
C ASP A 149 -18.35 -38.16 -6.45
N GLN A 150 -18.31 -37.21 -7.39
CA GLN A 150 -18.76 -37.43 -8.77
C GLN A 150 -17.70 -38.05 -9.69
N ILE A 151 -16.45 -38.18 -9.23
CA ILE A 151 -15.40 -38.80 -10.05
C ILE A 151 -15.74 -40.28 -10.19
N PRO A 152 -15.96 -40.78 -11.43
CA PRO A 152 -16.35 -42.17 -11.63
C PRO A 152 -15.27 -43.12 -11.10
N ALA A 153 -15.68 -44.21 -10.44
CA ALA A 153 -14.76 -45.17 -9.84
C ALA A 153 -13.83 -45.81 -10.86
N GLU A 154 -14.24 -45.85 -12.14
CA GLU A 154 -13.40 -46.30 -13.25
C GLU A 154 -12.12 -45.46 -13.36
N VAL A 155 -12.21 -44.15 -13.14
CA VAL A 155 -11.06 -43.22 -13.22
C VAL A 155 -10.07 -43.41 -12.06
N CYS A 156 -10.52 -43.94 -10.91
CA CYS A 156 -9.69 -44.16 -9.73
C CYS A 156 -8.91 -45.48 -9.74
N GLY A 157 -9.05 -46.33 -10.77
CA GLY A 157 -8.26 -47.56 -10.85
C GLY A 157 -8.78 -48.71 -11.73
N LEU A 158 -9.60 -48.46 -12.76
CA LEU A 158 -9.92 -49.42 -13.82
C LEU A 158 -9.55 -48.87 -15.21
#